data_AF-A0ABD2JAD7-F1
#
_entry.id   AF-A0ABD2JAD7-F1
#
_cell.length_a   1.000
_cell.length_b   1.000
_cell.length_c   1.000
_cell.angle_alpha   90.00
_cell.angle_beta   90.00
_cell.angle_gamma   90.00
#
_symmetry.space_group_name_H-M   'P 1'
#
loop_
_entity.id
_entity.type
_entity.pdbx_description
1 polymer ?
#
loop_
_entity_poly.entity_id
_entity_poly.type
_entity_poly.pdbx_seq_one_letter_code
_entity_poly.pdbx_strand_id
1 'polypeptide(L)'
;MSSNAQPPLDYLSNRMKRLLSTGEDADVQFLVGKDDNKELLSAHKPILKMASKVLAEMFRCDATEDTNAAWEVINSSNPIVVTDVEVVPFKIMLSYIYTDQSHGMNGDNAISVLHAAKKYRINGLISHCTNFPVSQLSDVFFALTQAKLLGEEQFATRCLEYIDHNAHVLFEQSDQFLKIDQNCCAKFLAVIS
;
A
#
# COMPACT_ATOMS: atom_id res chain seq x y z
N MET A 1 -41.72 -9.49 -25.85
CA MET A 1 -40.48 -10.23 -25.55
C MET A 1 -39.90 -9.64 -24.28
N SER A 2 -40.21 -10.21 -23.12
CA SER A 2 -39.68 -9.73 -21.85
C SER A 2 -38.24 -10.18 -21.73
N SER A 3 -37.31 -9.23 -21.63
CA SER A 3 -35.89 -9.51 -21.42
C SER A 3 -35.70 -10.15 -20.05
N ASN A 4 -35.42 -11.45 -20.05
CA ASN A 4 -35.05 -12.20 -18.87
C ASN A 4 -33.57 -11.89 -18.54
N ALA A 5 -33.29 -10.64 -18.15
CA ALA A 5 -31.97 -10.26 -17.67
C ALA A 5 -31.80 -10.85 -16.27
N GLN A 6 -30.97 -11.88 -16.17
CA GLN A 6 -30.56 -12.45 -14.89
C GLN A 6 -29.96 -11.34 -14.03
N PRO A 7 -30.40 -11.16 -12.77
CA PRO A 7 -29.85 -10.11 -11.92
C PRO A 7 -28.33 -10.33 -11.79
N PRO A 8 -27.53 -9.25 -11.79
CA PRO A 8 -26.08 -9.37 -11.67
C PRO A 8 -25.74 -10.17 -10.41
N LEU A 9 -24.78 -11.09 -10.54
CA LEU A 9 -24.34 -11.92 -9.42
C LEU A 9 -23.89 -11.05 -8.24
N ASP A 10 -24.60 -11.18 -7.12
CA ASP A 10 -24.34 -10.42 -5.89
C ASP A 10 -23.25 -11.10 -5.04
N TYR A 11 -22.01 -11.05 -5.54
CA TYR A 11 -20.86 -11.58 -4.82
C TYR A 11 -20.63 -10.83 -3.50
N LEU A 12 -20.14 -11.54 -2.48
CA LEU A 12 -19.76 -10.94 -1.20
C LEU A 12 -18.80 -9.76 -1.40
N SER A 13 -17.82 -9.87 -2.29
CA SER A 13 -16.87 -8.80 -2.61
C SER A 13 -17.55 -7.53 -3.12
N ASN A 14 -18.63 -7.63 -3.89
CA ASN A 14 -19.41 -6.47 -4.36
C ASN A 14 -20.14 -5.78 -3.21
N ARG A 15 -20.72 -6.56 -2.29
CA ARG A 15 -21.36 -6.01 -1.08
C ARG A 15 -20.35 -5.34 -0.15
N MET A 16 -19.19 -5.96 0.06
CA MET A 16 -18.10 -5.40 0.86
C MET A 16 -17.53 -4.12 0.24
N LYS A 17 -17.36 -4.09 -1.08
CA LYS A 17 -16.96 -2.88 -1.81
C LYS A 17 -17.98 -1.75 -1.64
N ARG A 18 -19.28 -2.06 -1.70
CA ARG A 18 -20.36 -1.09 -1.44
C ARG A 18 -20.32 -0.57 -0.01
N LEU A 19 -20.16 -1.45 0.97
CA LEU A 19 -20.03 -1.08 2.39
C LEU A 19 -18.86 -0.11 2.61
N LEU A 20 -17.68 -0.41 2.05
CA LEU A 20 -16.53 0.49 2.11
C LEU A 20 -16.80 1.83 1.42
N SER A 21 -17.41 1.82 0.22
CA SER A 21 -17.63 3.06 -0.55
C SER A 21 -18.68 3.99 0.04
N THR A 22 -19.68 3.44 0.73
CA THR A 22 -20.77 4.22 1.34
C THR A 22 -20.37 4.73 2.72
N GLY A 23 -19.54 3.97 3.45
CA GLY A 23 -19.21 4.27 4.84
C GLY A 23 -20.40 4.14 5.79
N GLU A 24 -21.49 3.48 5.34
CA GLU A 24 -22.66 3.18 6.17
C GLU A 24 -22.22 2.32 7.36
N ASP A 25 -22.62 2.69 8.58
CA ASP A 25 -22.23 2.04 9.84
C ASP A 25 -20.72 2.04 10.14
N ALA A 26 -19.93 2.92 9.50
CA ALA A 26 -18.53 3.09 9.83
C ALA A 26 -18.34 3.62 11.27
N ASP A 27 -17.54 2.91 12.06
CA ASP A 27 -17.23 3.20 13.46
C ASP A 27 -15.80 3.75 13.66
N VAL A 28 -15.11 4.03 12.56
CA VAL A 28 -13.79 4.68 12.53
C VAL A 28 -13.61 5.52 11.27
N GLN A 29 -12.89 6.64 11.42
CA GLN A 29 -12.42 7.46 10.31
C GLN A 29 -10.92 7.66 10.37
N PHE A 30 -10.27 7.76 9.21
CA PHE A 30 -8.86 8.05 9.05
C PHE A 30 -8.68 9.35 8.28
N LEU A 31 -7.89 10.29 8.80
CA LEU A 31 -7.41 11.44 8.06
C LEU A 31 -6.04 11.09 7.47
N VAL A 32 -6.01 10.73 6.21
CA VAL A 32 -4.82 10.18 5.53
C VAL A 32 -4.20 11.21 4.60
N GLY A 33 -2.88 11.30 4.57
CA GLY A 33 -2.14 12.17 3.65
C GLY A 33 -1.30 13.23 4.37
N LYS A 34 -0.60 14.04 3.57
CA LYS A 34 0.29 15.11 4.05
C LYS A 34 -0.22 16.46 3.57
N ASP A 35 0.04 17.48 4.40
CA ASP A 35 -0.25 18.89 4.11
C ASP A 35 -1.69 19.09 3.61
N ASP A 36 -1.85 19.72 2.45
CA ASP A 36 -3.14 20.03 1.83
C ASP A 36 -3.79 18.82 1.11
N ASN A 37 -3.07 17.72 0.96
CA ASN A 37 -3.54 16.51 0.26
C ASN A 37 -4.06 15.45 1.25
N LYS A 38 -4.87 15.88 2.22
CA LYS A 38 -5.48 14.98 3.21
C LYS A 38 -6.89 14.60 2.80
N GLU A 39 -7.22 13.33 3.01
CA GLU A 39 -8.57 12.80 2.79
C GLU A 39 -9.09 12.07 4.03
N LEU A 40 -10.37 12.29 4.34
CA LEU A 40 -11.09 11.60 5.40
C LEU A 40 -11.72 10.31 4.85
N LEU A 41 -11.32 9.16 5.39
CA LEU A 41 -11.73 7.84 4.93
C LEU A 41 -12.45 7.08 6.05
N SER A 42 -13.70 6.69 5.82
CA SER A 42 -14.50 5.88 6.75
C SER A 42 -14.21 4.39 6.60
N ALA A 43 -14.21 3.65 7.70
CA ALA A 43 -14.01 2.19 7.72
C ALA A 43 -14.67 1.55 8.96
N HIS A 44 -14.54 0.22 9.08
CA HIS A 44 -15.20 -0.59 10.10
C HIS A 44 -14.16 -1.35 10.93
N LYS A 45 -14.05 -1.03 12.23
CA LYS A 45 -13.10 -1.63 13.17
C LYS A 45 -13.14 -3.17 13.15
N PRO A 46 -14.30 -3.86 13.13
CA PRO A 46 -14.31 -5.33 13.11
C PRO A 46 -13.56 -5.93 11.90
N ILE A 47 -13.80 -5.37 10.71
CA ILE A 47 -13.16 -5.82 9.46
C ILE A 47 -11.65 -5.56 9.53
N LEU A 48 -11.25 -4.36 9.96
CA LEU A 48 -9.84 -3.99 10.10
C LEU A 48 -9.09 -4.86 11.13
N LYS A 49 -9.74 -5.14 12.28
CA LYS A 49 -9.22 -6.02 13.34
C LYS A 49 -8.96 -7.44 12.84
N MET A 50 -9.85 -7.97 12.01
CA MET A 50 -9.69 -9.30 11.42
C MET A 50 -8.53 -9.36 10.43
N ALA A 51 -8.33 -8.29 9.64
CA ALA A 51 -7.31 -8.26 8.60
C ALA A 51 -5.90 -7.96 9.13
N SER A 52 -5.76 -7.24 10.25
CA SER A 52 -4.46 -6.82 10.77
C SER A 52 -4.41 -6.78 12.29
N LYS A 53 -3.41 -7.47 12.86
CA LYS A 53 -3.04 -7.32 14.27
C LYS A 53 -2.61 -5.90 14.63
N VAL A 54 -1.96 -5.18 13.70
CA VAL A 54 -1.52 -3.79 13.92
C VAL A 54 -2.74 -2.88 14.06
N LEU A 55 -3.71 -3.02 13.16
CA LEU A 55 -4.98 -2.28 13.27
C LEU A 55 -5.76 -2.71 14.52
N ALA A 56 -5.74 -3.99 14.87
CA ALA A 56 -6.39 -4.45 16.09
C ALA A 56 -5.82 -3.81 17.36
N GLU A 57 -4.50 -3.72 17.45
CA GLU A 57 -3.81 -3.07 18.57
C GLU A 57 -4.08 -1.57 18.62
N MET A 58 -4.12 -0.90 17.46
CA MET A 58 -4.46 0.52 17.34
C MET A 58 -5.83 0.86 17.94
N PHE A 59 -6.75 -0.12 18.00
CA PHE A 59 -8.09 0.03 18.58
C PHE A 59 -8.24 -0.56 19.99
N ARG A 60 -7.17 -1.01 20.65
CA ARG A 60 -7.24 -1.57 22.01
C ARG A 60 -7.18 -0.52 23.12
N CYS A 61 -6.68 0.69 22.82
CA CYS A 61 -6.44 1.75 23.81
C CYS A 61 -7.68 2.58 24.20
N ASP A 62 -8.90 2.06 24.02
CA ASP A 62 -10.12 2.70 24.54
C ASP A 62 -10.26 2.56 26.09
N ALA A 63 -9.22 2.11 26.83
CA ALA A 63 -9.40 1.66 28.23
C ALA A 63 -8.28 1.90 29.25
N THR A 64 -7.21 2.66 28.99
CA THR A 64 -6.23 2.98 30.06
C THR A 64 -5.75 4.42 30.02
N GLU A 65 -6.28 5.21 30.97
CA GLU A 65 -5.73 6.46 31.47
C GLU A 65 -4.32 6.18 32.06
N ASP A 66 -3.30 6.11 31.22
CA ASP A 66 -1.87 6.31 31.58
C ASP A 66 -0.99 5.70 30.49
N THR A 67 -0.74 6.44 29.41
CA THR A 67 0.61 6.50 28.84
C THR A 67 0.72 7.77 28.00
N ASN A 68 1.79 8.53 28.24
CA ASN A 68 2.20 9.69 27.45
C ASN A 68 2.73 9.28 26.04
N ALA A 69 2.15 8.24 25.44
CA ALA A 69 2.21 7.95 24.02
C ALA A 69 0.81 8.24 23.46
N ALA A 70 0.51 9.53 23.35
CA ALA A 70 -0.78 10.08 22.95
C ALA A 70 -1.16 9.64 21.53
N TRP A 71 -1.71 8.44 21.42
CA TRP A 71 -2.80 8.20 20.49
C TRP A 71 -4.03 8.80 21.12
N GLU A 72 -4.18 10.11 20.92
CA GLU A 72 -5.24 10.94 21.48
C GLU A 72 -6.60 10.25 21.31
N VAL A 73 -7.18 9.88 22.45
CA VAL A 73 -8.60 9.72 22.74
C VAL A 73 -9.48 9.59 21.49
N ILE A 74 -9.72 8.36 21.02
CA ILE A 74 -10.78 8.09 20.04
C ILE A 74 -12.12 8.13 20.79
N ASN A 75 -12.52 9.33 21.21
CA ASN A 75 -13.95 9.65 21.21
C ASN A 75 -14.41 9.49 19.75
N SER A 76 -15.61 8.97 19.53
CA SER A 76 -16.21 8.69 18.21
C SER A 76 -16.37 9.92 17.28
N SER A 77 -15.63 11.00 17.50
CA SER A 77 -15.67 12.26 16.78
C SER A 77 -14.33 12.67 16.15
N ASN A 78 -13.18 12.10 16.57
CA ASN A 78 -11.88 12.49 16.02
C ASN A 78 -11.31 11.42 15.08
N PRO A 79 -10.92 11.80 13.85
CA PRO A 79 -10.32 10.85 12.92
C PRO A 79 -8.89 10.51 13.30
N ILE A 80 -8.52 9.26 13.00
CA ILE A 80 -7.16 8.74 13.15
C ILE A 80 -6.26 9.37 12.09
N VAL A 81 -5.23 10.12 12.51
CA VAL A 81 -4.33 10.78 11.56
C VAL A 81 -3.26 9.80 11.06
N VAL A 82 -3.13 9.66 9.74
CA VAL A 82 -2.12 8.83 9.07
C VAL A 82 -1.27 9.71 8.16
N THR A 83 -0.05 10.03 8.59
CA THR A 83 0.85 10.96 7.88
C THR A 83 1.97 10.26 7.10
N ASP A 84 2.22 8.99 7.37
CA ASP A 84 3.31 8.20 6.80
C ASP A 84 2.86 7.29 5.66
N VAL A 85 1.58 7.33 5.30
CA VAL A 85 1.03 6.64 4.13
C VAL A 85 0.22 7.64 3.32
N GLU A 86 0.44 7.63 2.00
CA GLU A 86 -0.31 8.43 1.06
C GLU A 86 -1.75 7.90 0.88
N VAL A 87 -2.65 8.79 0.44
CA VAL A 87 -4.07 8.49 0.31
C VAL A 87 -4.34 7.30 -0.63
N VAL A 88 -3.72 7.29 -1.82
CA VAL A 88 -3.96 6.26 -2.84
C VAL A 88 -3.54 4.88 -2.35
N PRO A 89 -2.30 4.67 -1.86
CA PRO A 89 -1.89 3.41 -1.23
C PRO A 89 -2.81 2.95 -0.09
N PHE A 90 -3.25 3.87 0.77
CA PHE A 90 -4.14 3.53 1.87
C PHE A 90 -5.53 3.08 1.38
N LYS A 91 -6.09 3.75 0.38
CA LYS A 91 -7.36 3.34 -0.28
C LYS A 91 -7.26 1.95 -0.91
N ILE A 92 -6.15 1.66 -1.60
CA ILE A 92 -5.90 0.33 -2.19
C ILE A 92 -5.81 -0.72 -1.09
N MET A 93 -5.12 -0.44 0.01
CA MET A 93 -5.05 -1.33 1.16
C MET A 93 -6.43 -1.57 1.79
N LEU A 94 -7.24 -0.54 2.00
CA LEU A 94 -8.61 -0.70 2.49
C LEU A 94 -9.44 -1.54 1.51
N SER A 95 -9.39 -1.26 0.21
CA SER A 95 -10.08 -2.08 -0.79
C SER A 95 -9.66 -3.55 -0.70
N TYR A 96 -8.37 -3.81 -0.55
CA TYR A 96 -7.85 -5.18 -0.42
C TYR A 96 -8.40 -5.85 0.83
N ILE A 97 -8.38 -5.18 1.99
CA ILE A 97 -8.92 -5.71 3.25
C ILE A 97 -10.39 -6.13 3.12
N TYR A 98 -11.18 -5.43 2.31
CA TYR A 98 -12.62 -5.71 2.16
C TYR A 98 -12.93 -6.74 1.08
N THR A 99 -12.04 -6.93 0.10
CA THR A 99 -12.39 -7.64 -1.14
C THR A 99 -11.37 -8.68 -1.58
N ASP A 100 -10.21 -8.77 -0.91
CA ASP A 100 -9.02 -9.52 -1.33
C ASP A 100 -8.51 -9.14 -2.74
N GLN A 101 -8.91 -7.97 -3.25
CA GLN A 101 -8.56 -7.49 -4.57
C GLN A 101 -7.83 -6.15 -4.49
N SER A 102 -6.65 -6.06 -5.12
CA SER A 102 -5.80 -4.87 -5.18
C SER A 102 -6.18 -3.94 -6.34
N HIS A 103 -7.47 -3.60 -6.45
CA HIS A 103 -7.98 -2.70 -7.48
C HIS A 103 -7.29 -1.34 -7.43
N GLY A 104 -6.85 -0.82 -8.58
CA GLY A 104 -6.16 0.47 -8.68
C GLY A 104 -4.64 0.40 -8.44
N MET A 105 -4.10 -0.77 -8.09
CA MET A 105 -2.65 -0.96 -8.04
C MET A 105 -2.05 -0.94 -9.46
N ASN A 106 -0.99 -0.16 -9.65
CA ASN A 106 -0.29 0.02 -10.92
C ASN A 106 1.20 0.32 -10.70
N GLY A 107 1.95 0.55 -11.78
CA GLY A 107 3.39 0.78 -11.74
C GLY A 107 3.83 1.97 -10.90
N ASP A 108 3.00 3.01 -10.78
CA ASP A 108 3.31 4.24 -10.06
C ASP A 108 3.13 4.10 -8.54
N ASN A 109 2.17 3.27 -8.12
CA ASN A 109 1.81 3.15 -6.72
C ASN A 109 2.19 1.81 -6.07
N ALA A 110 2.64 0.81 -6.84
CA ALA A 110 2.92 -0.54 -6.33
C ALA A 110 3.87 -0.55 -5.11
N ILE A 111 4.90 0.31 -5.12
CA ILE A 111 5.88 0.42 -4.02
C ILE A 111 5.29 1.10 -2.79
N SER A 112 4.53 2.19 -2.98
CA SER A 112 3.86 2.87 -1.87
C SER A 112 2.75 2.00 -1.25
N VAL A 113 2.07 1.18 -2.07
CA VAL A 113 1.13 0.14 -1.58
C VAL A 113 1.87 -0.93 -0.79
N LEU A 114 3.04 -1.40 -1.27
CA LEU A 114 3.88 -2.35 -0.53
C LEU A 114 4.27 -1.78 0.84
N HIS A 115 4.70 -0.51 0.91
CA HIS A 115 5.01 0.16 2.16
C HIS A 115 3.81 0.16 3.13
N ALA A 116 2.62 0.53 2.66
CA ALA A 116 1.39 0.49 3.46
C ALA A 116 1.08 -0.94 3.94
N ALA A 117 1.14 -1.92 3.04
CA ALA A 117 0.87 -3.33 3.35
C ALA A 117 1.83 -3.88 4.40
N LYS A 118 3.11 -3.52 4.33
CA LYS A 118 4.14 -3.87 5.32
C LYS A 118 3.86 -3.21 6.68
N LYS A 119 3.57 -1.92 6.68
CA LYS A 119 3.25 -1.17 7.90
C LYS A 119 2.11 -1.82 8.68
N TYR A 120 1.02 -2.14 7.98
CA TYR A 120 -0.17 -2.75 8.59
C TYR A 120 -0.16 -4.29 8.55
N ARG A 121 0.94 -4.91 8.12
CA ARG A 121 1.15 -6.38 8.08
C ARG A 121 0.03 -7.16 7.36
N ILE A 122 -0.40 -6.66 6.21
CA ILE A 122 -1.40 -7.30 5.35
C ILE A 122 -0.69 -8.27 4.39
N ASN A 123 -0.40 -9.49 4.84
CA ASN A 123 0.44 -10.47 4.12
C ASN A 123 -0.04 -10.77 2.69
N GLY A 124 -1.36 -10.90 2.49
CA GLY A 124 -1.92 -11.14 1.16
C GLY A 124 -1.61 -10.00 0.18
N LEU A 125 -1.67 -8.75 0.65
CA LEU A 125 -1.36 -7.57 -0.15
C LEU A 125 0.16 -7.43 -0.38
N ILE A 126 0.99 -7.74 0.64
CA ILE A 126 2.45 -7.80 0.48
C ILE A 126 2.80 -8.75 -0.68
N SER A 127 2.19 -9.95 -0.69
CA SER A 127 2.39 -10.93 -1.77
C SER A 127 1.91 -10.42 -3.14
N HIS A 128 0.80 -9.68 -3.21
CA HIS A 128 0.36 -9.07 -4.46
C HIS A 128 1.34 -8.02 -4.98
N CYS A 129 1.88 -7.18 -4.09
CA CYS A 129 2.85 -6.15 -4.46
C CYS A 129 4.20 -6.73 -4.90
N THR A 130 4.73 -7.72 -4.17
CA THR A 130 6.03 -8.34 -4.52
C THR A 130 5.94 -9.20 -5.77
N ASN A 131 4.76 -9.70 -6.14
CA ASN A 131 4.50 -10.39 -7.40
C ASN A 131 4.15 -9.46 -8.57
N PHE A 132 4.10 -8.14 -8.36
CA PHE A 132 3.79 -7.18 -9.42
C PHE A 132 4.78 -7.34 -10.61
N PRO A 133 4.33 -7.23 -11.87
CA PRO A 133 5.21 -7.32 -13.02
C PRO A 133 6.25 -6.19 -13.02
N VAL A 134 7.53 -6.53 -12.86
CA VAL A 134 8.63 -5.55 -12.79
C VAL A 134 8.71 -4.66 -14.03
N SER A 135 8.41 -5.22 -15.21
CA SER A 135 8.38 -4.49 -16.48
C SER A 135 7.27 -3.44 -16.58
N GLN A 136 6.31 -3.43 -15.66
CA GLN A 136 5.22 -2.46 -15.59
C GLN A 136 5.45 -1.39 -14.52
N LEU A 137 6.56 -1.46 -13.77
CA LEU A 137 6.93 -0.42 -12.82
C LEU A 137 7.36 0.84 -13.59
N SER A 138 6.93 2.01 -13.13
CA SER A 138 7.34 3.26 -13.77
C SER A 138 8.77 3.67 -13.43
N ASP A 139 9.26 3.25 -12.26
CA ASP A 139 10.65 3.44 -11.85
C ASP A 139 11.19 2.18 -11.15
N VAL A 140 11.91 1.36 -11.93
CA VAL A 140 12.50 0.10 -11.44
C VAL A 140 13.70 0.33 -10.50
N PHE A 141 14.42 1.45 -10.63
CA PHE A 141 15.55 1.77 -9.76
C PHE A 141 15.06 2.19 -8.37
N PHE A 142 14.02 3.02 -8.33
CA PHE A 142 13.32 3.34 -7.09
C PHE A 142 12.74 2.08 -6.44
N ALA A 143 12.05 1.23 -7.22
CA ALA A 143 11.51 -0.03 -6.74
C ALA A 143 12.57 -0.96 -6.13
N LEU A 144 13.73 -1.12 -6.79
CA LEU A 144 14.86 -1.90 -6.27
C LEU A 144 15.34 -1.37 -4.90
N THR A 145 15.51 -0.05 -4.80
CA THR A 145 15.97 0.61 -3.56
C THR A 145 14.99 0.38 -2.43
N GLN A 146 13.69 0.60 -2.69
CA GLN A 146 12.65 0.42 -1.69
C GLN A 146 12.45 -1.05 -1.30
N ALA A 147 12.50 -1.99 -2.25
CA ALA A 147 12.42 -3.42 -1.96
C ALA A 147 13.51 -3.87 -0.98
N LYS A 148 14.75 -3.40 -1.17
CA LYS A 148 15.86 -3.65 -0.24
C LYS A 148 15.60 -3.06 1.15
N LEU A 149 15.12 -1.81 1.23
CA LEU A 149 14.80 -1.15 2.50
C LEU A 149 13.67 -1.86 3.26
N LEU A 150 12.70 -2.42 2.54
CA LEU A 150 11.56 -3.15 3.09
C LEU A 150 11.86 -4.62 3.42
N GLY A 151 13.07 -5.10 3.06
CA GLY A 151 13.51 -6.48 3.28
C GLY A 151 12.87 -7.49 2.32
N GLU A 152 12.40 -7.06 1.15
CA GLU A 152 11.78 -7.92 0.13
C GLU A 152 12.83 -8.38 -0.89
N GLU A 153 13.71 -9.28 -0.47
CA GLU A 153 14.89 -9.71 -1.25
C GLU A 153 14.54 -10.32 -2.61
N GLN A 154 13.53 -11.19 -2.68
CA GLN A 154 13.12 -11.81 -3.95
C GLN A 154 12.61 -10.79 -4.96
N PHE A 155 11.89 -9.77 -4.50
CA PHE A 155 11.43 -8.70 -5.36
C PHE A 155 12.59 -7.80 -5.80
N ALA A 156 13.53 -7.50 -4.89
CA ALA A 156 14.76 -6.79 -5.22
C ALA A 156 15.60 -7.52 -6.28
N THR A 157 15.74 -8.85 -6.17
CA THR A 157 16.44 -9.68 -7.17
C THR A 157 15.77 -9.56 -8.54
N ARG A 158 14.45 -9.68 -8.63
CA ARG A 158 13.72 -9.54 -9.90
C ARG A 158 13.86 -8.15 -10.51
N CYS A 159 13.90 -7.09 -9.69
CA CYS A 159 14.18 -5.74 -10.17
C CYS A 159 15.60 -5.63 -10.73
N LEU A 160 16.59 -6.18 -10.04
CA LEU A 160 17.98 -6.18 -10.49
C LEU A 160 18.15 -6.95 -11.80
N GLU A 161 17.60 -8.17 -11.89
CA GLU A 161 17.61 -8.96 -13.12
C GLU A 161 16.99 -8.19 -14.29
N TYR A 162 15.86 -7.52 -14.07
CA TYR A 162 15.24 -6.72 -15.12
C TYR A 162 16.13 -5.56 -15.57
N ILE A 163 16.78 -4.86 -14.63
CA ILE A 163 17.72 -3.78 -14.95
C ILE A 163 18.89 -4.32 -15.76
N ASP A 164 19.49 -5.43 -15.35
CA ASP A 164 20.65 -6.01 -16.04
C ASP A 164 20.31 -6.41 -17.49
N HIS A 165 19.12 -6.99 -17.71
CA HIS A 165 18.68 -7.38 -19.06
C HIS A 165 18.27 -6.18 -19.94
N ASN A 166 17.83 -5.07 -19.34
CA ASN A 166 17.30 -3.90 -20.06
C ASN A 166 18.18 -2.66 -19.95
N ALA A 167 19.42 -2.84 -19.47
CA ALA A 167 20.38 -1.78 -19.18
C ALA A 167 20.44 -0.73 -20.31
N HIS A 168 20.67 -1.17 -21.55
CA HIS A 168 20.78 -0.28 -22.72
C HIS A 168 19.56 0.65 -22.91
N VAL A 169 18.34 0.14 -22.79
CA VAL A 169 17.10 0.94 -22.97
C VAL A 169 16.88 1.87 -21.78
N LEU A 170 17.07 1.36 -20.56
CA LEU A 170 16.85 2.13 -19.34
C LEU A 170 17.81 3.32 -19.25
N PHE A 171 19.06 3.13 -19.69
CA PHE A 171 20.06 4.19 -19.70
C PHE A 171 19.79 5.28 -20.76
N GLU A 172 19.16 4.94 -21.88
CA GLU A 172 18.75 5.94 -22.89
C GLU A 172 17.51 6.74 -22.47
N GLN A 173 16.65 6.15 -21.64
CA GLN A 173 15.39 6.77 -21.21
C GLN A 173 15.49 7.52 -19.87
N SER A 174 16.52 7.26 -19.07
CA SER A 174 16.68 7.91 -17.77
C SER A 174 17.54 9.18 -17.87
N ASP A 175 16.92 10.36 -17.89
CA ASP A 175 17.59 11.64 -17.57
C ASP A 175 18.16 11.68 -16.12
N GLN A 176 17.87 10.64 -15.33
CA GLN A 176 18.23 10.52 -13.92
C GLN A 176 19.65 9.99 -13.66
N PHE A 177 20.40 9.55 -14.67
CA PHE A 177 21.75 9.02 -14.45
C PHE A 177 22.76 10.09 -13.99
N LEU A 178 22.54 11.37 -14.31
CA LEU A 178 23.40 12.46 -13.83
C LEU A 178 23.30 12.76 -12.33
N LYS A 179 22.44 12.04 -11.58
CA LYS A 179 22.27 12.19 -10.13
C LYS A 179 22.50 10.91 -9.32
N ILE A 180 22.91 9.81 -9.95
CA ILE A 180 23.37 8.63 -9.20
C ILE A 180 24.70 9.00 -8.55
N ASP A 181 24.61 9.34 -7.27
CA ASP A 181 25.72 9.67 -6.37
C ASP A 181 26.89 8.69 -6.57
N GLN A 182 28.11 9.22 -6.68
CA GLN A 182 29.34 8.46 -6.96
C GLN A 182 29.59 7.31 -5.96
N ASN A 183 28.91 7.31 -4.81
CA ASN A 183 28.92 6.22 -3.85
C ASN A 183 28.16 4.94 -4.29
N CYS A 184 27.16 5.04 -5.17
CA CYS A 184 26.43 3.85 -5.66
C CYS A 184 27.22 3.10 -6.74
N CYS A 185 27.90 3.83 -7.63
CA CYS A 185 28.74 3.24 -8.67
C CYS A 185 29.91 2.42 -8.10
N ALA A 186 30.48 2.82 -6.96
CA ALA A 186 31.56 2.08 -6.31
C ALA A 186 31.12 0.68 -5.81
N LYS A 187 29.84 0.50 -5.46
CA LYS A 187 29.32 -0.80 -4.99
C LYS A 187 29.01 -1.77 -6.14
N PHE A 188 28.63 -1.26 -7.31
CA PHE A 188 28.41 -2.12 -8.48
C PHE A 188 29.70 -2.71 -9.04
N LEU A 189 30.83 -2.00 -8.93
CA LEU A 189 32.13 -2.51 -9.38
C LEU A 189 32.76 -3.55 -8.43
N ALA A 190 32.38 -3.56 -7.15
CA ALA A 190 32.91 -4.49 -6.16
C ALA A 190 32.26 -5.88 -6.18
N VAL A 191 31.16 -6.06 -6.92
CA VAL A 191 30.45 -7.36 -7.06
C VAL A 191 30.96 -8.15 -8.27
N ILE A 192 31.77 -7.54 -9.15
CA ILE A 192 32.34 -8.19 -10.35
C ILE A 192 33.86 -8.43 -10.20
N SER A 193 34.43 -8.28 -9.00
CA SER A 193 35.81 -8.67 -8.66
C SER A 193 35.82 -9.69 -7.53
#